data_AF-A0A536TMM9-F1
#
_entry.id   AF-A0A536TMM9-F1
#
_cell.length_a   1.000
_cell.length_b   1.000
_cell.length_c   1.000
_cell.angle_alpha   90.00
_cell.angle_beta   90.00
_cell.angle_gamma   90.00
#
_symmetry.space_group_name_H-M   'P 1'
#
loop_
_entity.id
_entity.type
_entity.pdbx_description
1 polymer ?
#
loop_
_entity_poly.entity_id
_entity_poly.type
_entity_poly.pdbx_seq_one_letter_code
_entity_poly.pdbx_strand_id
1 'polypeptide(L)'
;VRYLHSEVETVERVEIIRDLRLGEFDVLVGINLLREGLDLPEVSLVAILDADKEGFLRSERSLIQTIGRAARHLNGMAILYADTVTDSMKRAIGETDRRRAKQIEFNAKRGITPIGISKQ
;
A
#
# COMPACT_ATOMS: atom_id res chain seq x y z
N VAL A 1 16.38 2.75 -6.87
CA VAL A 1 15.65 1.50 -6.53
C VAL A 1 16.41 0.76 -5.44
N ARG A 2 15.74 0.36 -4.36
CA ARG A 2 16.30 -0.47 -3.28
C ARG A 2 15.43 -1.71 -3.05
N TYR A 3 16.04 -2.79 -2.56
CA TYR A 3 15.38 -4.06 -2.29
C TYR A 3 15.29 -4.31 -0.79
N LEU A 4 14.15 -4.81 -0.31
CA LEU A 4 13.97 -5.21 1.08
C LEU A 4 13.45 -6.65 1.13
N HIS A 5 14.28 -7.56 1.65
CA HIS A 5 13.98 -8.98 1.85
C HIS A 5 14.25 -9.42 3.29
N SER A 6 14.06 -10.71 3.59
CA SER A 6 14.12 -11.26 4.94
C SER A 6 15.50 -11.24 5.58
N GLU A 7 16.57 -11.09 4.81
CA GLU A 7 17.95 -11.10 5.30
C GLU A 7 18.44 -9.70 5.69
N VAL A 8 17.67 -8.66 5.39
CA VAL A 8 17.98 -7.28 5.78
C VAL A 8 17.77 -7.13 7.29
N GLU A 9 18.80 -6.65 7.98
CA GLU A 9 18.77 -6.43 9.41
C GLU A 9 17.75 -5.36 9.81
N THR A 10 17.33 -5.37 11.08
CA THR A 10 16.30 -4.44 11.57
C THR A 10 16.75 -2.98 11.45
N VAL A 11 18.03 -2.69 11.72
CA VAL A 11 18.59 -1.33 11.63
C VAL A 11 18.60 -0.85 10.18
N GLU A 12 19.15 -1.66 9.27
CA GLU A 12 19.20 -1.35 7.84
C GLU A 12 17.80 -1.14 7.24
N ARG A 13 16.79 -1.89 7.70
CA ARG A 13 15.40 -1.68 7.29
C ARG A 13 14.89 -0.29 7.68
N VAL A 14 15.24 0.21 8.87
CA VAL A 14 14.83 1.56 9.31
C VAL A 14 15.49 2.62 8.45
N GLU A 15 16.77 2.44 8.11
CA GLU A 15 17.52 3.33 7.23
C GLU A 15 16.93 3.38 5.82
N ILE A 16 16.68 2.23 5.20
CA ILE A 16 16.05 2.15 3.87
C ILE A 16 14.69 2.88 3.86
N ILE A 17 13.88 2.70 4.90
CA ILE A 17 12.58 3.37 5.00
C ILE A 17 12.75 4.89 5.19
N ARG A 18 13.71 5.32 6.01
CA ARG A 18 14.04 6.74 6.17
C ARG A 18 14.48 7.37 4.85
N ASP A 19 15.36 6.71 4.14
CA ASP A 19 15.91 7.18 2.86
C ASP A 19 14.84 7.29 1.77
N LEU A 20 13.88 6.35 1.73
CA LEU A 20 12.68 6.47 0.89
C LEU A 20 11.88 7.74 1.21
N ARG A 21 11.69 8.05 2.50
CA ARG A 21 10.94 9.23 2.93
C ARG A 21 11.68 10.54 2.67
N LEU A 22 13.01 10.51 2.70
CA LEU A 22 13.87 11.65 2.36
C LEU A 22 13.99 11.87 0.84
N GLY A 23 13.54 10.91 0.02
CA GLY A 23 13.65 10.98 -1.42
C GLY A 23 15.04 10.64 -1.95
N GLU A 24 15.89 9.97 -1.15
CA GLU A 24 17.18 9.43 -1.63
C GLU A 24 16.98 8.38 -2.72
N PHE A 25 15.79 7.76 -2.75
CA PHE A 25 15.31 6.97 -3.87
C PHE A 25 13.77 6.96 -3.90
N ASP A 26 13.19 6.75 -5.09
CA ASP A 26 11.74 6.85 -5.29
C ASP A 26 10.99 5.52 -5.22
N VAL A 27 11.72 4.40 -5.31
CA VAL A 27 11.12 3.06 -5.44
C VAL A 27 11.76 2.05 -4.49
N LEU A 28 10.90 1.42 -3.68
CA LEU A 28 11.21 0.30 -2.81
C LEU A 28 10.56 -0.99 -3.35
N VAL A 29 11.36 -2.03 -3.55
CA VAL A 29 10.89 -3.34 -4.04
C VAL A 29 11.06 -4.40 -2.95
N GLY A 30 10.08 -5.28 -2.80
CA GLY A 30 10.20 -6.43 -1.92
C GLY A 30 8.95 -7.28 -1.82
N ILE A 31 9.09 -8.38 -1.09
CA ILE A 31 8.15 -9.52 -1.13
C ILE A 31 7.09 -9.43 -0.03
N ASN A 32 7.52 -9.03 1.17
CA ASN A 32 6.67 -8.75 2.32
C ASN A 32 7.15 -7.46 2.96
N LEU A 33 7.12 -6.40 2.16
CA LEU A 33 7.73 -5.12 2.47
C LEU A 33 7.22 -4.50 3.78
N LEU A 34 6.03 -4.90 4.23
CA LEU A 34 5.24 -4.04 5.09
C LEU A 34 4.60 -4.88 6.21
N ARG A 35 5.34 -5.05 7.31
CA ARG A 35 4.74 -5.43 8.60
C ARG A 35 3.72 -4.37 9.03
N GLU A 36 2.85 -4.72 9.96
CA GLU A 36 1.98 -3.77 10.64
C GLU A 36 2.80 -2.57 11.14
N GLY A 37 2.30 -1.35 10.95
CA GLY A 37 2.96 -0.13 11.46
C GLY A 37 3.77 0.72 10.47
N LEU A 38 4.02 0.24 9.24
CA LEU A 38 4.64 1.10 8.20
C LEU A 38 3.66 2.14 7.65
N ASP A 39 3.97 3.40 7.94
CA ASP A 39 3.19 4.60 7.65
C ASP A 39 4.02 5.52 6.75
N LEU A 40 3.69 5.51 5.45
CA LEU A 40 4.41 6.19 4.38
C LEU A 40 3.46 7.15 3.63
N PRO A 41 3.21 8.37 4.15
CA PRO A 41 2.40 9.37 3.46
C PRO A 41 2.91 9.73 2.06
N GLU A 42 4.21 9.57 1.83
CA GLU A 42 4.91 9.91 0.60
C GLU A 42 4.62 8.89 -0.52
N VAL A 43 4.13 7.70 -0.18
CA VAL A 43 3.83 6.63 -1.15
C VAL A 43 2.46 6.86 -1.79
N SER A 44 2.48 7.31 -3.04
CA SER A 44 1.29 7.50 -3.86
C SER A 44 0.89 6.25 -4.66
N LEU A 45 1.81 5.32 -4.90
CA LEU A 45 1.60 4.15 -5.73
C LEU A 45 2.10 2.86 -5.08
N VAL A 46 1.28 1.83 -5.11
CA VAL A 46 1.65 0.45 -4.77
C VAL A 46 1.42 -0.43 -6.01
N ALA A 47 2.47 -1.12 -6.45
CA ALA A 47 2.37 -2.10 -7.53
C ALA A 47 2.54 -3.53 -6.99
N ILE A 48 1.56 -4.39 -7.24
CA ILE A 48 1.58 -5.80 -6.86
C ILE A 48 1.75 -6.62 -8.14
N LEU A 49 2.96 -7.13 -8.34
CA LEU A 49 3.25 -8.08 -9.42
C LEU A 49 2.70 -9.46 -9.08
N ASP A 50 2.33 -10.25 -10.08
CA ASP A 50 1.83 -11.62 -9.89
C ASP A 50 0.67 -11.66 -8.89
N ALA A 51 -0.29 -10.74 -9.03
CA ALA A 51 -1.37 -10.57 -8.06
C ALA A 51 -2.35 -11.77 -8.02
N ASP A 52 -2.37 -12.58 -9.07
CA ASP A 52 -3.19 -13.79 -9.21
C ASP A 52 -2.49 -15.09 -8.78
N LYS A 53 -1.22 -15.03 -8.35
CA LYS A 53 -0.53 -16.20 -7.80
C LYS A 53 -1.02 -16.49 -6.39
N GLU A 54 -1.99 -17.39 -6.29
CA GLU A 54 -2.58 -17.77 -5.00
C GLU A 54 -1.53 -18.28 -4.00
N GLY A 55 -1.75 -17.94 -2.74
CA GLY A 55 -0.83 -18.24 -1.64
C GLY A 55 -0.91 -17.18 -0.54
N PHE A 56 -0.10 -17.35 0.50
CA PHE A 56 -0.14 -16.47 1.67
C PHE A 56 0.00 -14.98 1.30
N LEU A 57 0.93 -14.64 0.41
CA LEU A 57 1.23 -13.27 -0.01
C LEU A 57 0.16 -12.63 -0.90
N ARG A 58 -0.77 -13.43 -1.44
CA ARG A 58 -1.89 -12.99 -2.29
C ARG A 58 -3.25 -13.38 -1.72
N SER A 59 -3.29 -13.74 -0.44
CA SER A 59 -4.56 -13.88 0.28
C SER A 59 -5.28 -12.53 0.31
N GLU A 60 -6.60 -12.57 0.45
CA GLU A 60 -7.44 -11.38 0.63
C GLU A 60 -6.87 -10.40 1.67
N ARG A 61 -6.49 -10.92 2.85
CA ARG A 61 -5.93 -10.10 3.93
C ARG A 61 -4.61 -9.43 3.53
N SER A 62 -3.71 -10.19 2.90
CA SER A 62 -2.41 -9.68 2.44
C SER A 62 -2.58 -8.61 1.36
N LEU A 63 -3.50 -8.81 0.41
CA LEU A 63 -3.82 -7.82 -0.62
C LEU A 63 -4.38 -6.54 -0.01
N ILE A 64 -5.36 -6.63 0.90
CA ILE A 64 -5.93 -5.47 1.60
C ILE A 64 -4.83 -4.69 2.35
N GLN A 65 -3.97 -5.40 3.07
CA GLN A 65 -2.85 -4.78 3.81
C GLN A 65 -1.84 -4.10 2.90
N THR A 66 -1.62 -4.64 1.70
CA THR A 66 -0.67 -4.08 0.71
C THR A 66 -1.27 -2.86 0.02
N ILE A 67 -2.54 -2.93 -0.40
CA ILE A 67 -3.29 -1.79 -0.97
C ILE A 67 -3.35 -0.62 0.02
N GLY A 68 -3.57 -0.91 1.31
CA GLY A 68 -3.66 0.11 2.37
C GLY A 68 -2.43 0.99 2.56
N ARG A 69 -1.32 0.68 1.89
CA ARG A 69 -0.05 1.40 2.00
C ARG A 69 -0.05 2.69 1.18
N ALA A 70 -0.84 2.72 0.10
CA ALA A 70 -1.13 3.94 -0.64
C ALA A 70 -2.24 4.79 0.01
N ALA A 71 -2.96 4.27 1.02
CA ALA A 71 -4.16 4.92 1.56
C ALA A 71 -3.89 6.22 2.34
N ARG A 72 -2.61 6.56 2.59
CA ARG A 72 -2.21 7.78 3.29
C ARG A 72 -1.84 8.94 2.38
N HIS A 73 -1.84 8.70 1.06
CA HIS A 73 -1.57 9.72 0.05
C HIS A 73 -2.90 10.14 -0.62
N LEU A 74 -3.04 11.43 -0.93
CA LEU A 74 -4.25 11.97 -1.58
C LEU A 74 -4.55 11.28 -2.92
N ASN A 75 -3.50 11.08 -3.71
CA ASN A 75 -3.55 10.39 -5.00
C ASN A 75 -3.17 8.90 -4.86
N GLY A 76 -3.40 8.31 -3.69
CA GLY A 76 -3.08 6.92 -3.41
C GLY A 76 -3.73 5.95 -4.41
N MET A 77 -2.91 5.13 -5.04
CA MET A 77 -3.32 4.15 -6.04
C MET A 77 -2.64 2.80 -5.83
N ALA A 78 -3.36 1.71 -6.10
CA ALA A 78 -2.81 0.36 -6.14
C ALA A 78 -3.05 -0.25 -7.53
N ILE A 79 -1.99 -0.78 -8.14
CA ILE A 79 -2.03 -1.52 -9.41
C ILE A 79 -1.73 -2.98 -9.13
N LEU A 80 -2.65 -3.86 -9.53
CA LEU A 80 -2.50 -5.31 -9.41
C LEU A 80 -2.26 -5.87 -10.81
N TYR A 81 -1.02 -6.30 -11.08
CA TYR A 81 -0.66 -6.96 -12.33
C TYR A 81 -0.96 -8.45 -12.22
N ALA A 82 -1.84 -8.94 -13.09
CA ALA A 82 -2.29 -10.33 -13.12
C ALA A 82 -2.88 -10.66 -14.49
N ASP A 83 -2.88 -11.93 -14.84
CA ASP A 83 -3.57 -12.44 -16.03
C ASP A 83 -5.06 -12.70 -15.74
N THR A 84 -5.39 -13.02 -14.49
CA THR A 84 -6.75 -13.31 -14.05
C THR A 84 -7.15 -12.58 -12.76
N VAL A 85 -8.45 -12.38 -12.54
CA VAL A 85 -8.95 -11.82 -11.28
C VAL A 85 -9.39 -12.95 -10.36
N THR A 86 -8.54 -13.30 -9.39
CA THR A 86 -8.84 -14.35 -8.38
C THR A 86 -9.91 -13.91 -7.40
N ASP A 87 -10.49 -14.85 -6.65
CA ASP A 87 -11.49 -14.51 -5.64
C ASP A 87 -10.90 -13.71 -4.47
N SER A 88 -9.63 -13.94 -4.11
CA SER A 88 -8.91 -13.10 -3.14
C SER A 88 -8.79 -11.65 -3.62
N MET A 89 -8.50 -11.44 -4.92
CA MET A 89 -8.47 -10.11 -5.53
C MET A 89 -9.86 -9.47 -5.53
N LYS A 90 -10.91 -10.20 -5.96
CA LYS A 90 -12.29 -9.67 -5.97
C LYS A 90 -12.71 -9.18 -4.59
N ARG A 91 -12.45 -9.98 -3.54
CA ARG A 91 -12.79 -9.61 -2.15
C ARG A 91 -11.98 -8.41 -1.68
N ALA A 92 -10.67 -8.37 -1.96
CA ALA A 92 -9.81 -7.25 -1.57
C ALA A 92 -10.19 -5.92 -2.28
N ILE A 93 -10.50 -5.98 -3.58
CA ILE A 93 -10.98 -4.84 -4.36
C ILE A 93 -12.33 -4.38 -3.82
N GLY A 94 -13.28 -5.29 -3.64
CA GLY A 94 -14.61 -4.97 -3.13
C GLY A 94 -14.58 -4.34 -1.73
N GLU A 95 -13.72 -4.83 -0.82
CA GLU A 95 -13.55 -4.22 0.51
C GLU A 95 -12.90 -2.83 0.43
N THR A 96 -11.94 -2.64 -0.47
CA THR A 96 -11.32 -1.33 -0.73
C THR A 96 -12.36 -0.32 -1.23
N ASP A 97 -13.15 -0.70 -2.22
CA ASP A 97 -14.19 0.14 -2.81
C ASP A 97 -15.28 0.48 -1.79
N ARG A 98 -15.72 -0.51 -1.00
CA ARG A 98 -16.70 -0.29 0.07
C ARG A 98 -16.20 0.73 1.10
N ARG A 99 -14.93 0.65 1.50
CA ARG A 99 -14.32 1.63 2.43
C ARG A 99 -14.26 3.02 1.80
N ARG A 100 -13.80 3.12 0.55
CA ARG A 100 -13.68 4.39 -0.17
C ARG A 100 -15.04 5.07 -0.33
N ALA A 101 -16.08 4.32 -0.73
CA ALA A 101 -17.43 4.85 -0.88
C ALA A 101 -17.96 5.44 0.43
N LYS A 102 -17.80 4.72 1.55
CA LYS A 102 -18.19 5.21 2.89
C LYS A 102 -17.45 6.49 3.29
N GLN A 103 -16.16 6.57 3.00
CA GLN A 103 -15.34 7.75 3.30
C GLN A 103 -15.78 8.96 2.46
N ILE A 104 -16.03 8.78 1.16
CA ILE A 104 -16.52 9.85 0.28
C ILE A 104 -17.89 10.35 0.75
N GLU A 105 -18.81 9.45 1.05
CA GLU A 105 -20.14 9.80 1.54
C GLU A 105 -20.07 10.57 2.87
N PHE A 106 -19.25 10.11 3.81
CA PHE A 106 -19.03 10.79 5.09
C PHE A 106 -18.44 12.19 4.87
N ASN A 107 -17.43 12.31 4.01
CA ASN A 107 -16.78 13.57 3.70
C ASN A 107 -17.75 14.58 3.08
N ALA A 108 -18.56 14.15 2.10
CA ALA A 108 -19.57 14.98 1.47
C ALA A 108 -20.61 15.49 2.47
N LYS A 109 -21.12 14.61 3.35
CA LYS A 109 -22.09 14.99 4.41
C LYS A 109 -21.53 15.97 5.43
N ARG A 110 -20.21 15.97 5.64
CA ARG A 110 -19.53 16.79 6.66
C ARG A 110 -18.77 17.98 6.07
N GLY A 111 -18.76 18.16 4.75
CA GLY A 111 -17.96 19.20 4.08
C GLY A 111 -16.45 19.01 4.24
N ILE A 112 -15.97 17.76 4.40
CA ILE A 112 -14.55 17.46 4.58
C ILE A 112 -13.90 17.32 3.20
N THR A 113 -12.88 18.13 2.94
CA THR A 113 -11.99 17.93 1.79
C THR A 113 -10.78 17.13 2.27
N PRO A 114 -10.43 15.98 1.64
CA PRO A 114 -9.22 15.24 1.99
C PRO A 114 -7.99 16.14 1.88
N ILE A 115 -7.13 16.10 2.89
CA ILE A 115 -5.83 16.79 2.89
C ILE A 115 -4.71 15.76 3.03
N GLY A 116 -3.58 16.03 2.39
CA GLY A 116 -2.39 15.20 2.51
C GLY A 116 -1.83 15.27 3.93
N ILE A 117 -1.25 14.16 4.39
CA ILE A 117 -0.54 14.15 5.66
C ILE A 117 0.81 14.83 5.44
N SER A 118 0.96 16.07 5.92
CA SER A 118 2.27 16.69 6.07
C SER A 118 2.83 16.26 7.43
N LYS A 119 3.80 15.35 7.44
CA LYS A 119 4.57 15.04 8.66
C LYS A 119 5.79 15.96 8.71
N GLN A 120 5.98 16.62 9.86
CA GLN A 120 7.26 17.19 10.26
C GLN A 120 8.28 16.08 10.55
#